data_AF-A0A2E6Q4A1-F1
#
_entry.id   AF-A0A2E6Q4A1-F1
#
_cell.length_a   1.000
_cell.length_b   1.000
_cell.length_c   1.000
_cell.angle_alpha   90.00
_cell.angle_beta   90.00
_cell.angle_gamma   90.00
#
_symmetry.space_group_name_H-M   'P 1'
#
loop_
_entity.id
_entity.type
_entity.pdbx_description
1 polymer ?
#
loop_
_entity_poly.entity_id
_entity_poly.type
_entity_poly.pdbx_seq_one_letter_code
_entity_poly.pdbx_strand_id
1 'polypeptide(L)'
;MTNELKLLSAGACRNAVLKTTEAFTAEHDIPIDITFVTAPAMRETIAASDHGFQALVGAEAVVNSFLDAGSLQPDPFERLGAIASSVVVRDGTPHPDISTVETFCESIRNASAVIYNVASSGIYIEKLLDDLGLAKDIAERTERTPTGAAVMDRIGAGTAANEIGFGQMTEILRVKGTGVKVDLVGPLPDAIANMTIFFAGVVAGAENNATATAFVEFLAGDTAKALIREAGLS
;
A
#
# COMPACT_ATOMS: atom_id res chain seq x y z
N MET A 1 8.10 -2.90 32.85
CA MET A 1 8.03 -3.25 31.42
C MET A 1 7.01 -2.32 30.82
N THR A 2 7.41 -1.47 29.87
CA THR A 2 6.48 -0.55 29.20
C THR A 2 5.48 -1.37 28.39
N ASN A 3 4.19 -1.08 28.56
CA ASN A 3 3.08 -1.77 27.91
C ASN A 3 2.93 -1.28 26.45
N GLU A 4 4.04 -1.18 25.71
CA GLU A 4 4.10 -0.64 24.35
C GLU A 4 3.76 -1.73 23.32
N LEU A 5 2.98 -1.37 22.30
CA LEU A 5 2.67 -2.23 21.16
C LEU A 5 3.58 -1.89 19.98
N LYS A 6 4.28 -2.87 19.42
CA LYS A 6 5.04 -2.78 18.18
C LYS A 6 4.20 -3.28 17.01
N LEU A 7 3.92 -2.37 16.09
CA LEU A 7 3.09 -2.59 14.91
C LEU A 7 3.93 -2.55 13.63
N LEU A 8 3.82 -3.60 12.82
CA LEU A 8 4.42 -3.66 11.48
C LEU A 8 3.37 -3.36 10.41
N SER A 9 3.51 -2.28 9.64
CA SER A 9 2.48 -1.84 8.69
C SER A 9 2.98 -1.71 7.26
N ALA A 10 2.11 -2.02 6.31
CA ALA A 10 2.28 -1.66 4.91
C ALA A 10 2.29 -0.12 4.75
N GLY A 11 3.22 0.41 3.96
CA GLY A 11 3.34 1.85 3.72
C GLY A 11 2.10 2.50 3.10
N ALA A 12 1.34 1.74 2.31
CA ALA A 12 0.07 2.13 1.71
C ALA A 12 -0.99 2.62 2.70
N CYS A 13 -0.98 2.04 3.91
CA CYS A 13 -1.94 2.30 4.98
C CYS A 13 -1.46 3.40 5.94
N ARG A 14 -0.33 4.06 5.66
CA ARG A 14 0.34 4.97 6.61
C ARG A 14 -0.61 5.97 7.27
N ASN A 15 -1.41 6.68 6.50
CA ASN A 15 -2.29 7.71 7.06
C ASN A 15 -3.39 7.09 7.95
N ALA A 16 -3.96 5.95 7.56
CA ALA A 16 -4.97 5.26 8.35
C ALA A 16 -4.39 4.74 9.66
N VAL A 17 -3.23 4.08 9.56
CA VAL A 17 -2.52 3.52 10.71
C VAL A 17 -2.17 4.63 11.70
N LEU A 18 -1.50 5.70 11.27
CA LEU A 18 -1.15 6.82 12.16
C LEU A 18 -2.37 7.40 12.90
N LYS A 19 -3.47 7.64 12.19
CA LYS A 19 -4.71 8.15 12.80
C LYS A 19 -5.31 7.18 13.81
N THR A 20 -5.41 5.89 13.44
CA THR A 20 -6.00 4.87 14.32
C THR A 20 -5.13 4.59 15.54
N THR A 21 -3.80 4.60 15.40
CA THR A 21 -2.89 4.42 16.53
C THR A 21 -2.89 5.60 17.47
N GLU A 22 -3.01 6.84 16.95
CA GLU A 22 -3.17 8.04 17.76
C GLU A 22 -4.46 7.99 18.58
N ALA A 23 -5.59 7.64 17.92
CA ALA A 23 -6.88 7.50 18.59
C ALA A 23 -6.86 6.39 19.67
N PHE A 24 -6.30 5.22 19.36
CA PHE A 24 -6.16 4.13 20.32
C PHE A 24 -5.28 4.53 21.52
N THR A 25 -4.14 5.19 21.26
CA THR A 25 -3.24 5.66 22.32
C THR A 25 -3.94 6.66 23.24
N ALA A 26 -4.73 7.58 22.67
CA ALA A 26 -5.50 8.56 23.44
C ALA A 26 -6.60 7.92 24.30
N GLU A 27 -7.21 6.82 23.84
CA GLU A 27 -8.27 6.11 24.56
C GLU A 27 -7.72 5.20 25.67
N HIS A 28 -6.59 4.53 25.42
CA HIS A 28 -6.11 3.45 26.29
C HIS A 28 -4.83 3.77 27.07
N ASP A 29 -4.16 4.90 26.80
CA ASP A 29 -2.84 5.25 27.37
C ASP A 29 -1.77 4.19 27.08
N ILE A 30 -1.84 3.59 25.89
CA ILE A 30 -0.92 2.56 25.40
C ILE A 30 -0.17 3.10 24.19
N PRO A 31 1.15 3.34 24.27
CA PRO A 31 1.92 3.79 23.11
C PRO A 31 2.06 2.68 22.07
N ILE A 32 2.05 3.07 20.79
CA ILE A 32 2.28 2.17 19.66
C ILE A 32 3.51 2.64 18.88
N ASP A 33 4.54 1.79 18.82
CA ASP A 33 5.71 1.94 17.95
C ASP A 33 5.41 1.33 16.58
N ILE A 34 5.55 2.12 15.51
CA ILE A 34 5.07 1.76 14.18
C ILE A 34 6.24 1.70 13.21
N THR A 35 6.43 0.52 12.62
CA THR A 35 7.40 0.33 11.54
C THR A 35 6.67 0.14 10.21
N PHE A 36 6.95 1.00 9.23
CA PHE A 36 6.37 0.89 7.89
C PHE A 36 7.31 0.18 6.93
N VAL A 37 6.80 -0.85 6.25
CA VAL A 37 7.56 -1.69 5.31
C VAL A 37 6.79 -1.99 4.03
N THR A 38 7.49 -2.52 3.03
CA THR A 38 6.89 -3.10 1.83
C THR A 38 6.45 -4.54 2.09
N ALA A 39 5.63 -5.10 1.20
CA ALA A 39 5.20 -6.49 1.31
C ALA A 39 6.37 -7.51 1.36
N PRO A 40 7.42 -7.42 0.53
CA PRO A 40 8.60 -8.28 0.67
C PRO A 40 9.32 -8.12 2.01
N ALA A 41 9.62 -6.88 2.42
CA ALA A 41 10.30 -6.61 3.69
C ALA A 41 9.48 -7.05 4.91
N MET A 42 8.14 -7.01 4.84
CA MET A 42 7.26 -7.54 5.87
C MET A 42 7.44 -9.05 6.04
N ARG A 43 7.53 -9.80 4.92
CA ARG A 43 7.77 -11.25 4.97
C ARG A 43 9.13 -11.58 5.57
N GLU A 44 10.17 -10.86 5.16
CA GLU A 44 11.51 -11.01 5.74
C GLU A 44 11.51 -10.71 7.24
N THR A 45 10.82 -9.66 7.66
CA THR A 45 10.73 -9.25 9.07
C THR A 45 10.02 -10.32 9.91
N ILE A 46 8.85 -10.81 9.49
CA ILE A 46 8.10 -11.82 10.25
C ILE A 46 8.79 -13.18 10.25
N ALA A 47 9.58 -13.50 9.22
CA ALA A 47 10.38 -14.73 9.20
C ALA A 47 11.56 -14.71 10.19
N ALA A 48 11.99 -13.54 10.66
CA ALA A 48 13.06 -13.43 11.66
C ALA A 48 12.55 -13.79 13.06
N SER A 49 13.21 -14.73 13.74
CA SER A 49 12.75 -15.30 15.01
C SER A 49 12.66 -14.31 16.20
N ASP A 50 13.24 -13.12 16.09
CA ASP A 50 13.34 -12.12 17.15
C ASP A 50 12.72 -10.76 16.75
N HIS A 51 11.80 -10.76 15.78
CA HIS A 51 11.22 -9.54 15.21
C HIS A 51 10.49 -8.63 16.22
N GLY A 52 9.96 -9.17 17.31
CA GLY A 52 9.36 -8.41 18.41
C GLY A 52 8.03 -7.70 18.12
N PHE A 53 7.53 -7.67 16.88
CA PHE A 53 6.19 -7.17 16.53
C PHE A 53 5.06 -8.04 17.09
N GLN A 54 4.01 -7.41 17.62
CA GLN A 54 2.82 -8.12 18.13
C GLN A 54 1.59 -7.97 17.22
N ALA A 55 1.55 -6.95 16.38
CA ALA A 55 0.47 -6.75 15.41
C ALA A 55 1.04 -6.37 14.04
N LEU A 56 0.27 -6.61 12.99
CA LEU A 56 0.59 -6.11 11.66
C LEU A 56 -0.63 -5.57 10.93
N VAL A 57 -0.37 -4.69 9.96
CA VAL A 57 -1.32 -4.26 8.93
C VAL A 57 -0.72 -4.55 7.56
N GLY A 58 -1.27 -5.51 6.83
CA GLY A 58 -0.71 -6.04 5.59
C GLY A 58 -1.73 -6.14 4.47
N ALA A 59 -1.24 -6.22 3.23
CA ALA A 59 -2.08 -6.58 2.09
C ALA A 59 -2.55 -8.05 2.23
N GLU A 60 -3.76 -8.36 1.78
CA GLU A 60 -4.40 -9.67 1.92
C GLU A 60 -3.49 -10.84 1.55
N ALA A 61 -2.80 -10.78 0.40
CA ALA A 61 -1.89 -11.85 -0.02
C ALA A 61 -0.71 -12.07 0.93
N VAL A 62 -0.23 -11.02 1.62
CA VAL A 62 0.83 -11.13 2.63
C VAL A 62 0.25 -11.73 3.90
N VAL A 63 -0.91 -11.25 4.34
CA VAL A 63 -1.56 -11.75 5.55
C VAL A 63 -1.93 -13.23 5.40
N ASN A 64 -2.56 -13.63 4.30
CA ASN A 64 -2.90 -15.03 4.04
C ASN A 64 -1.65 -15.92 4.09
N SER A 65 -0.53 -15.45 3.54
CA SER A 65 0.74 -16.21 3.63
C SER A 65 1.23 -16.40 5.06
N PHE A 66 0.95 -15.48 5.99
CA PHE A 66 1.30 -15.63 7.40
C PHE A 66 0.29 -16.47 8.18
N LEU A 67 -0.99 -16.44 7.82
CA LEU A 67 -2.01 -17.35 8.37
C LEU A 67 -1.67 -18.79 8.00
N ASP A 68 -1.35 -19.05 6.72
CA ASP A 68 -0.96 -20.37 6.23
C ASP A 68 0.32 -20.89 6.91
N ALA A 69 1.25 -19.99 7.23
CA ALA A 69 2.50 -20.31 7.94
C ALA A 69 2.34 -20.42 9.46
N GLY A 70 1.17 -20.09 10.03
CA GLY A 70 0.93 -20.05 11.47
C GLY A 70 1.65 -18.90 12.20
N SER A 71 2.15 -17.89 11.47
CA SER A 71 2.80 -16.70 12.00
C SER A 71 1.81 -15.60 12.41
N LEU A 72 0.53 -15.76 12.09
CA LEU A 72 -0.58 -14.91 12.54
C LEU A 72 -1.61 -15.75 13.30
N GLN A 73 -2.26 -15.13 14.29
CA GLN A 73 -3.44 -15.71 14.91
C GLN A 73 -4.62 -15.67 13.92
N PRO A 74 -5.50 -16.70 13.90
CA PRO A 74 -6.67 -16.71 13.04
C PRO A 74 -7.75 -15.71 13.48
N ASP A 75 -7.73 -15.24 14.73
CA ASP A 75 -8.63 -14.25 15.32
C ASP A 75 -7.91 -13.55 16.50
N PRO A 76 -8.11 -12.23 16.75
CA PRO A 76 -8.92 -11.31 15.95
C PRO A 76 -8.21 -10.91 14.65
N PHE A 77 -9.01 -10.68 13.61
CA PHE A 77 -8.55 -10.35 12.27
C PHE A 77 -9.51 -9.36 11.61
N GLU A 78 -9.07 -8.13 11.35
CA GLU A 78 -9.95 -7.05 10.90
C GLU A 78 -9.62 -6.57 9.48
N ARG A 79 -10.65 -6.50 8.62
CA ARG A 79 -10.53 -5.90 7.28
C ARG A 79 -10.57 -4.38 7.40
N LEU A 80 -9.49 -3.71 7.01
CA LEU A 80 -9.44 -2.25 7.06
C LEU A 80 -10.10 -1.61 5.84
N GLY A 81 -9.97 -2.23 4.68
CA GLY A 81 -10.49 -1.68 3.43
C GLY A 81 -9.62 -2.02 2.24
N ALA A 82 -9.97 -1.49 1.09
CA ALA A 82 -9.21 -1.64 -0.13
C ALA A 82 -8.70 -0.29 -0.64
N ILE A 83 -7.57 -0.33 -1.35
CA ILE A 83 -6.97 0.82 -2.00
C ILE A 83 -6.76 0.51 -3.48
N ALA A 84 -7.31 1.36 -4.34
CA ALA A 84 -7.17 1.26 -5.78
C ALA A 84 -5.72 1.52 -6.23
N SER A 85 -5.24 0.71 -7.17
CA SER A 85 -4.10 1.07 -8.03
C SER A 85 -4.54 2.18 -8.99
N SER A 86 -3.69 3.19 -9.16
CA SER A 86 -3.99 4.37 -9.96
C SER A 86 -2.81 4.81 -10.81
N VAL A 87 -3.13 5.48 -11.91
CA VAL A 87 -2.17 6.05 -12.85
C VAL A 87 -1.82 7.47 -12.41
N VAL A 88 -0.53 7.76 -12.39
CA VAL A 88 0.04 9.05 -12.02
C VAL A 88 0.95 9.54 -13.13
N VAL A 89 0.93 10.84 -13.38
CA VAL A 89 1.85 11.53 -14.29
C VAL A 89 2.50 12.70 -13.59
N ARG A 90 3.47 13.33 -14.24
CA ARG A 90 4.04 14.59 -13.75
C ARG A 90 3.01 15.72 -13.89
N ASP A 91 2.94 16.57 -12.88
CA ASP A 91 2.08 17.76 -12.89
C ASP A 91 2.36 18.63 -14.13
N GLY A 92 1.29 19.11 -14.77
CA GLY A 92 1.34 19.90 -16.01
C GLY A 92 1.64 19.12 -17.29
N THR A 93 1.71 17.78 -17.27
CA THR A 93 1.82 16.97 -18.48
C THR A 93 0.45 16.47 -18.96
N PRO A 94 0.27 16.19 -20.27
CA PRO A 94 -0.99 15.64 -20.78
C PRO A 94 -1.32 14.30 -20.11
N HIS A 95 -2.60 14.13 -19.76
CA HIS A 95 -3.08 12.86 -19.21
C HIS A 95 -3.20 11.82 -20.32
N PRO A 96 -2.67 10.59 -20.14
CA PRO A 96 -2.94 9.48 -21.04
C PRO A 96 -4.42 9.08 -21.01
N ASP A 97 -4.91 8.53 -22.11
CA ASP A 97 -6.25 7.94 -22.14
C ASP A 97 -6.21 6.56 -21.48
N ILE A 98 -6.93 6.42 -20.36
CA ILE A 98 -7.09 5.18 -19.61
C ILE A 98 -8.57 4.81 -19.42
N SER A 99 -9.44 5.31 -20.31
CA SER A 99 -10.89 5.10 -20.23
C SER A 99 -11.30 3.65 -20.53
N THR A 100 -10.49 2.92 -21.30
CA THR A 100 -10.71 1.52 -21.66
C THR A 100 -9.40 0.74 -21.56
N VAL A 101 -9.48 -0.60 -21.58
CA VAL A 101 -8.28 -1.45 -21.63
C VAL A 101 -7.48 -1.20 -22.91
N GLU A 102 -8.16 -0.95 -24.04
CA GLU A 102 -7.52 -0.69 -25.33
C GLU A 102 -6.72 0.62 -25.29
N THR A 103 -7.36 1.73 -24.88
CA THR A 103 -6.69 3.04 -24.77
C THR A 103 -5.60 3.04 -23.70
N PHE A 104 -5.79 2.28 -22.60
CA PHE A 104 -4.75 2.03 -21.62
C PHE A 104 -3.51 1.36 -22.27
N CYS A 105 -3.71 0.26 -23.01
CA CYS A 105 -2.60 -0.43 -23.67
C CYS A 105 -1.85 0.49 -24.65
N GLU A 106 -2.58 1.28 -25.44
CA GLU A 106 -1.98 2.25 -26.36
C GLU A 106 -1.18 3.32 -25.61
N SER A 107 -1.72 3.87 -24.52
CA SER A 107 -1.03 4.84 -23.67
C SER A 107 0.28 4.27 -23.11
N ILE A 108 0.28 3.02 -22.65
CA ILE A 108 1.49 2.34 -22.15
C ILE A 108 2.51 2.06 -23.28
N ARG A 109 2.04 1.72 -24.49
CA ARG A 109 2.92 1.56 -25.66
C ARG A 109 3.56 2.86 -26.13
N ASN A 110 2.92 4.00 -25.86
CA ASN A 110 3.42 5.32 -26.24
C ASN A 110 4.14 6.06 -25.11
N ALA A 111 4.16 5.49 -23.90
CA ALA A 111 4.84 6.06 -22.76
C ALA A 111 6.36 6.13 -23.02
N SER A 112 7.00 7.21 -22.56
CA SER A 112 8.46 7.32 -22.62
C SER A 112 9.15 6.53 -21.50
N ALA A 113 8.44 6.35 -20.38
CA ALA A 113 8.84 5.52 -19.26
C ALA A 113 7.59 4.95 -18.56
N VAL A 114 7.72 3.75 -18.02
CA VAL A 114 6.69 3.07 -17.22
C VAL A 114 7.27 2.77 -15.84
N ILE A 115 6.80 3.46 -14.80
CA ILE A 115 7.38 3.42 -13.46
C ILE A 115 6.40 2.74 -12.49
N TYR A 116 6.84 1.72 -11.77
CA TYR A 116 6.07 1.10 -10.69
C TYR A 116 6.99 0.57 -9.58
N ASN A 117 6.44 0.24 -8.42
CA ASN A 117 7.24 -0.20 -7.27
C ASN A 117 7.49 -1.72 -7.24
N VAL A 118 8.29 -2.20 -6.29
CA VAL A 118 8.46 -3.65 -5.99
C VAL A 118 7.61 -4.13 -4.81
N ALA A 119 6.66 -3.30 -4.35
CA ALA A 119 5.69 -3.65 -3.32
C ALA A 119 4.44 -4.29 -3.94
N SER A 120 3.40 -4.53 -3.12
CA SER A 120 2.19 -5.25 -3.54
C SER A 120 1.52 -4.66 -4.79
N SER A 121 1.38 -3.34 -4.87
CA SER A 121 0.74 -2.69 -6.02
C SER A 121 1.56 -2.84 -7.29
N GLY A 122 2.89 -2.71 -7.23
CA GLY A 122 3.74 -2.83 -8.41
C GLY A 122 3.92 -4.27 -8.89
N ILE A 123 3.89 -5.25 -7.98
CA ILE A 123 3.82 -6.68 -8.34
C ILE A 123 2.56 -6.98 -9.16
N TYR A 124 1.41 -6.39 -8.78
CA TYR A 124 0.19 -6.51 -9.57
C TYR A 124 0.35 -5.86 -10.96
N ILE A 125 0.89 -4.63 -11.03
CA ILE A 125 1.09 -3.91 -12.29
C ILE A 125 2.02 -4.69 -13.22
N GLU A 126 3.12 -5.22 -12.71
CA GLU A 126 4.06 -6.04 -13.49
C GLU A 126 3.34 -7.24 -14.13
N LYS A 127 2.58 -7.99 -13.33
CA LYS A 127 1.79 -9.12 -13.83
C LYS A 127 0.75 -8.69 -14.85
N LEU A 128 0.01 -7.60 -14.58
CA LEU A 128 -1.00 -7.07 -15.47
C LEU A 128 -0.40 -6.70 -16.83
N LEU A 129 0.74 -6.03 -16.85
CA LEU A 129 1.41 -5.63 -18.09
C LEU A 129 1.92 -6.84 -18.89
N ASP A 130 2.33 -7.91 -18.20
CA ASP A 130 2.68 -9.19 -18.84
C ASP A 130 1.43 -9.89 -19.43
N ASP A 131 0.36 -9.99 -18.65
CA ASP A 131 -0.92 -10.61 -19.05
C ASP A 131 -1.56 -9.86 -20.26
N LEU A 132 -1.34 -8.54 -20.37
CA LEU A 132 -1.75 -7.72 -21.51
C LEU A 132 -0.79 -7.78 -22.71
N GLY A 133 0.30 -8.54 -22.60
CA GLY A 133 1.31 -8.69 -23.65
C GLY A 133 2.16 -7.44 -23.91
N LEU A 134 2.24 -6.52 -22.95
CA LEU A 134 2.96 -5.25 -23.07
C LEU A 134 4.42 -5.36 -22.61
N ALA A 135 4.77 -6.36 -21.81
CA ALA A 135 6.07 -6.47 -21.15
C ALA A 135 7.27 -6.33 -22.11
N LYS A 136 7.19 -6.93 -23.31
CA LYS A 136 8.26 -6.81 -24.32
C LYS A 136 8.35 -5.42 -24.93
N ASP A 137 7.21 -4.79 -25.20
CA ASP A 137 7.12 -3.46 -25.85
C ASP A 137 7.71 -2.36 -24.95
N ILE A 138 7.66 -2.54 -23.63
CA ILE A 138 8.05 -1.53 -22.64
C ILE A 138 9.35 -1.85 -21.90
N ALA A 139 10.00 -2.97 -22.19
CA ALA A 139 11.10 -3.51 -21.38
C ALA A 139 12.24 -2.50 -21.16
N GLU A 140 12.66 -1.79 -22.21
CA GLU A 140 13.78 -0.83 -22.16
C GLU A 140 13.45 0.48 -21.44
N ARG A 141 12.16 0.74 -21.18
CA ARG A 141 11.66 1.96 -20.56
C ARG A 141 10.90 1.72 -19.26
N THR A 142 11.02 0.51 -18.71
CA THR A 142 10.42 0.16 -17.43
C THR A 142 11.40 0.44 -16.30
N GLU A 143 10.94 1.20 -15.30
CA GLU A 143 11.72 1.48 -14.10
C GLU A 143 10.99 0.94 -12.87
N ARG A 144 11.72 0.22 -12.00
CA ARG A 144 11.19 -0.29 -10.73
C ARG A 144 11.76 0.48 -9.55
N THR A 145 10.88 0.97 -8.67
CA THR A 145 11.28 1.72 -7.46
C THR A 145 11.02 0.91 -6.18
N PRO A 146 11.68 1.25 -5.05
CA PRO A 146 11.49 0.51 -3.81
C PRO A 146 10.08 0.61 -3.21
N THR A 147 9.40 1.75 -3.36
CA THR A 147 8.11 2.05 -2.71
C THR A 147 7.21 2.89 -3.60
N GLY A 148 5.90 2.95 -3.35
CA GLY A 148 5.01 3.85 -4.10
C GLY A 148 5.33 5.33 -3.85
N ALA A 149 5.81 5.69 -2.66
CA ALA A 149 6.39 7.02 -2.42
C ALA A 149 7.55 7.34 -3.39
N ALA A 150 8.46 6.39 -3.60
CA ALA A 150 9.57 6.57 -4.54
C ALA A 150 9.11 6.64 -6.01
N VAL A 151 7.95 6.04 -6.36
CA VAL A 151 7.31 6.28 -7.67
C VAL A 151 6.92 7.75 -7.80
N MET A 152 6.28 8.33 -6.78
CA MET A 152 5.86 9.74 -6.81
C MET A 152 7.06 10.68 -6.97
N ASP A 153 8.12 10.44 -6.21
CA ASP A 153 9.35 11.24 -6.29
C ASP A 153 9.99 11.14 -7.69
N ARG A 154 10.06 9.91 -8.26
CA ARG A 154 10.61 9.69 -9.60
C ARG A 154 9.80 10.36 -10.70
N ILE A 155 8.48 10.23 -10.68
CA ILE A 155 7.59 10.89 -11.67
C ILE A 155 7.66 12.41 -11.52
N GLY A 156 7.64 12.91 -10.28
CA GLY A 156 7.71 14.35 -10.00
C GLY A 156 9.03 15.00 -10.41
N ALA A 157 10.14 14.26 -10.32
CA ALA A 157 11.46 14.68 -10.80
C ALA A 157 11.68 14.46 -12.30
N GLY A 158 10.78 13.74 -12.96
CA GLY A 158 10.87 13.40 -14.38
C GLY A 158 10.88 14.62 -15.30
N THR A 159 11.54 14.49 -16.45
CA THR A 159 11.60 15.56 -17.46
C THR A 159 11.17 15.10 -18.85
N ALA A 160 11.06 13.79 -19.08
CA ALA A 160 10.56 13.27 -20.33
C ALA A 160 9.06 13.57 -20.51
N ALA A 161 8.63 13.64 -21.77
CA ALA A 161 7.21 13.73 -22.12
C ALA A 161 6.56 12.36 -21.94
N ASN A 162 5.34 12.29 -21.41
CA ASN A 162 4.54 11.06 -21.30
C ASN A 162 5.18 9.94 -20.44
N GLU A 163 5.84 10.29 -19.34
CA GLU A 163 6.17 9.30 -18.31
C GLU A 163 4.89 8.88 -17.59
N ILE A 164 4.66 7.57 -17.43
CA ILE A 164 3.50 7.02 -16.75
C ILE A 164 3.96 6.25 -15.52
N GLY A 165 3.44 6.62 -14.35
CA GLY A 165 3.67 5.93 -13.10
C GLY A 165 2.43 5.20 -12.61
N PHE A 166 2.66 4.19 -11.76
CA PHE A 166 1.61 3.51 -11.01
C PHE A 166 1.88 3.56 -9.52
N GLY A 167 0.86 3.96 -8.76
CA GLY A 167 0.89 3.97 -7.30
C GLY A 167 -0.47 3.70 -6.72
N GLN A 168 -0.55 3.59 -5.40
CA GLN A 168 -1.85 3.56 -4.74
C GLN A 168 -2.39 4.97 -4.56
N MET A 169 -3.71 5.13 -4.69
CA MET A 169 -4.36 6.45 -4.60
C MET A 169 -3.98 7.19 -3.30
N THR A 170 -3.88 6.49 -2.17
CA THR A 170 -3.49 7.07 -0.88
C THR A 170 -2.07 7.66 -0.91
N GLU A 171 -1.14 7.04 -1.61
CA GLU A 171 0.24 7.52 -1.75
C GLU A 171 0.34 8.75 -2.64
N ILE A 172 -0.45 8.78 -3.74
CA ILE A 172 -0.52 9.92 -4.66
C ILE A 172 -1.14 11.14 -3.95
N LEU A 173 -2.22 10.93 -3.21
CA LEU A 173 -2.86 12.02 -2.46
C LEU A 173 -1.96 12.56 -1.34
N ARG A 174 -1.14 11.71 -0.72
CA ARG A 174 -0.23 12.10 0.38
C ARG A 174 0.85 13.09 -0.05
N VAL A 175 1.27 13.08 -1.32
CA VAL A 175 2.32 14.00 -1.81
C VAL A 175 1.75 15.33 -2.32
N LYS A 176 0.43 15.52 -2.31
CA LYS A 176 -0.17 16.81 -2.66
C LYS A 176 0.27 17.88 -1.65
N GLY A 177 0.81 18.98 -2.17
CA GLY A 177 1.28 20.11 -1.36
C GLY A 177 2.67 19.94 -0.75
N THR A 178 3.37 18.81 -0.96
CA THR A 178 4.73 18.60 -0.42
C THR A 178 5.84 19.10 -1.35
N GLY A 179 5.49 19.65 -2.51
CA GLY A 179 6.42 20.10 -3.54
C GLY A 179 6.71 19.05 -4.62
N VAL A 180 6.34 17.79 -4.40
CA VAL A 180 6.40 16.72 -5.43
C VAL A 180 5.38 17.02 -6.52
N LYS A 181 5.85 17.08 -7.78
CA LYS A 181 5.08 17.53 -8.94
C LYS A 181 4.42 16.37 -9.67
N VAL A 182 3.38 15.81 -9.07
CA VAL A 182 2.59 14.72 -9.68
C VAL A 182 1.12 15.08 -9.76
N ASP A 183 0.44 14.51 -10.75
CA ASP A 183 -1.00 14.61 -10.93
C ASP A 183 -1.63 13.22 -11.09
N LEU A 184 -2.81 13.05 -10.49
CA LEU A 184 -3.57 11.81 -10.53
C LEU A 184 -4.40 11.79 -11.80
N VAL A 185 -4.12 10.84 -12.69
CA VAL A 185 -4.94 10.62 -13.89
C VAL A 185 -6.25 9.93 -13.49
N GLY A 186 -6.16 8.87 -12.69
CA GLY A 186 -7.31 8.11 -12.23
C GLY A 186 -7.01 6.65 -11.88
N PRO A 187 -8.01 5.88 -11.44
CA PRO A 187 -7.87 4.44 -11.26
C PRO A 187 -7.67 3.73 -12.61
N LEU A 188 -7.18 2.50 -12.56
CA LEU A 188 -7.17 1.61 -13.73
C LEU A 188 -8.61 1.37 -14.24
N PRO A 189 -8.80 1.08 -15.55
CA PRO A 189 -10.10 0.70 -16.10
C PRO A 189 -10.73 -0.46 -15.31
N ASP A 190 -12.06 -0.45 -15.11
CA ASP A 190 -12.78 -1.43 -14.27
C ASP A 190 -12.44 -2.90 -14.60
N ALA A 191 -12.28 -3.22 -15.89
CA ALA A 191 -11.96 -4.58 -16.35
C ALA A 191 -10.58 -5.09 -15.91
N ILE A 192 -9.67 -4.19 -15.54
CA ILE A 192 -8.31 -4.46 -15.07
C ILE A 192 -8.02 -3.71 -13.76
N ALA A 193 -9.07 -3.32 -13.04
CA ALA A 193 -8.92 -2.62 -11.78
C ALA A 193 -8.33 -3.57 -10.73
N ASN A 194 -7.48 -3.01 -9.87
CA ASN A 194 -6.97 -3.72 -8.71
C ASN A 194 -7.26 -2.93 -7.44
N MET A 195 -7.94 -3.62 -6.54
CA MET A 195 -8.24 -3.17 -5.20
C MET A 195 -7.40 -4.01 -4.25
N THR A 196 -6.28 -3.47 -3.79
CA THR A 196 -5.46 -4.16 -2.80
C THR A 196 -6.19 -4.06 -1.46
N ILE A 197 -6.72 -5.18 -0.97
CA ILE A 197 -7.38 -5.27 0.33
C ILE A 197 -6.32 -5.36 1.43
N PHE A 198 -6.52 -4.62 2.51
CA PHE A 198 -5.66 -4.60 3.68
C PHE A 198 -6.39 -5.09 4.91
N PHE A 199 -5.64 -5.82 5.74
CA PHE A 199 -6.11 -6.38 6.99
C PHE A 199 -5.13 -6.11 8.12
N ALA A 200 -5.67 -6.07 9.33
CA ALA A 200 -4.92 -6.07 10.57
C ALA A 200 -5.04 -7.43 11.27
N GLY A 201 -3.96 -7.88 11.91
CA GLY A 201 -3.96 -9.14 12.66
C GLY A 201 -2.89 -9.18 13.74
N VAL A 202 -3.05 -10.14 14.66
CA VAL A 202 -2.14 -10.37 15.79
C VAL A 202 -1.07 -11.39 15.38
N VAL A 203 0.20 -11.05 15.58
CA VAL A 203 1.34 -11.93 15.32
C VAL A 203 1.32 -13.10 16.31
N ALA A 204 1.44 -14.32 15.80
CA ALA A 204 1.43 -15.52 16.64
C ALA A 204 2.69 -15.57 17.53
N GLY A 205 2.53 -16.04 18.77
CA GLY A 205 3.65 -16.22 19.70
C GLY A 205 4.25 -14.93 20.27
N ALA A 206 3.70 -13.76 19.94
CA ALA A 206 4.12 -12.49 20.52
C ALA A 206 3.84 -12.40 22.03
N GLU A 207 4.77 -11.80 22.78
CA GLU A 207 4.50 -11.34 24.14
C GLU A 207 3.50 -10.17 24.10
N ASN A 208 2.67 -9.99 25.13
CA ASN A 208 1.62 -8.94 25.17
C ASN A 208 0.51 -9.06 24.11
N ASN A 209 0.09 -10.28 23.75
CA ASN A 209 -1.04 -10.50 22.83
C ASN A 209 -2.33 -9.77 23.21
N ALA A 210 -2.58 -9.49 24.49
CA ALA A 210 -3.79 -8.78 24.92
C ALA A 210 -3.89 -7.35 24.36
N THR A 211 -2.78 -6.61 24.33
CA THR A 211 -2.74 -5.25 23.78
C THR A 211 -2.90 -5.26 22.26
N ALA A 212 -2.25 -6.20 21.57
CA ALA A 212 -2.40 -6.37 20.13
C ALA A 212 -3.84 -6.76 19.75
N THR A 213 -4.44 -7.68 20.51
CA THR A 213 -5.84 -8.09 20.36
C THR A 213 -6.77 -6.88 20.52
N ALA A 214 -6.62 -6.13 21.61
CA ALA A 214 -7.42 -4.92 21.86
C ALA A 214 -7.26 -3.87 20.75
N PHE A 215 -6.06 -3.69 20.21
CA PHE A 215 -5.84 -2.79 19.08
C PHE A 215 -6.54 -3.27 17.81
N VAL A 216 -6.44 -4.57 17.46
CA VAL A 216 -7.13 -5.11 16.28
C VAL A 216 -8.65 -5.05 16.44
N GLU A 217 -9.20 -5.32 17.63
CA GLU A 217 -10.62 -5.16 17.94
C GLU A 217 -11.06 -3.69 17.86
N PHE A 218 -10.24 -2.75 18.33
CA PHE A 218 -10.50 -1.32 18.19
C PHE A 218 -10.63 -0.90 16.72
N LEU A 219 -9.83 -1.48 15.82
CA LEU A 219 -9.92 -1.21 14.37
C LEU A 219 -11.29 -1.61 13.77
N ALA A 220 -11.99 -2.56 14.41
CA ALA A 220 -13.35 -2.94 14.05
C ALA A 220 -14.42 -1.94 14.53
N GLY A 221 -14.08 -1.03 15.43
CA GLY A 221 -14.98 -0.02 15.98
C GLY A 221 -15.30 1.13 15.03
N ASP A 222 -16.42 1.83 15.29
CA ASP A 222 -16.91 2.92 14.44
C ASP A 222 -15.91 4.09 14.33
N THR A 223 -15.25 4.44 15.44
CA THR A 223 -14.22 5.49 15.47
C THR A 223 -13.08 5.17 14.50
N ALA A 224 -12.51 3.97 14.59
CA ALA A 224 -11.42 3.55 13.71
C ALA A 224 -11.89 3.45 12.25
N LYS A 225 -13.07 2.86 12.00
CA LYS A 225 -13.66 2.77 10.65
C LYS A 225 -13.87 4.13 10.00
N ALA A 226 -14.27 5.15 10.76
CA ALA A 226 -14.39 6.52 10.24
C ALA A 226 -13.02 7.09 9.84
N LEU A 227 -12.00 6.94 10.69
CA LEU A 227 -10.63 7.41 10.42
C LEU A 227 -10.00 6.69 9.22
N ILE A 228 -10.23 5.38 9.09
CA ILE A 228 -9.73 4.57 7.98
C ILE A 228 -10.33 5.03 6.65
N ARG A 229 -11.64 5.31 6.61
CA ARG A 229 -12.32 5.86 5.44
C ARG A 229 -11.81 7.25 5.08
N GLU A 230 -11.66 8.12 6.08
CA GLU A 230 -11.10 9.46 5.88
C GLU A 230 -9.66 9.42 5.34
N ALA A 231 -8.91 8.37 5.69
CA ALA A 231 -7.56 8.12 5.20
C ALA A 231 -7.50 7.49 3.79
N GLY A 232 -8.66 7.18 3.19
CA GLY A 232 -8.76 6.76 1.79
C GLY A 232 -8.83 5.24 1.57
N LEU A 233 -9.10 4.44 2.60
CA LEU A 233 -9.42 3.02 2.46
C LEU A 233 -10.94 2.84 2.44
N SER A 234 -11.45 2.05 1.49
CA SER A 234 -12.90 1.80 1.31
C SER A 234 -13.34 0.37 1.56
#